data_AF-A0A0B5ESW9-F1
#
_entry.id   AF-A0A0B5ESW9-F1
#
_cell.length_a   1.000
_cell.length_b   1.000
_cell.length_c   1.000
_cell.angle_alpha   90.00
_cell.angle_beta   90.00
_cell.angle_gamma   90.00
#
_symmetry.space_group_name_H-M   'P 1'
#
loop_
_entity.id
_entity.type
_entity.pdbx_description
1 polymer ?
#
loop_
_entity_poly.entity_id
_entity_poly.type
_entity_poly.pdbx_seq_one_letter_code
_entity_poly.pdbx_strand_id
1 'polypeptide(L)' 'MTYYAAHHEALEEGERAAGELADALRLAGLTLPSLRGDLPTITGEPLVQLGRASVPLVRELAQWIRDRADRTDHAGH' A
#
# COMPACT_ATOMS: atom_id res chain seq x y z
N MET A 1 -21.90 -5.85 -19.15
CA MET A 1 -22.01 -5.27 -17.78
C MET A 1 -20.81 -5.75 -16.96
N THR A 2 -19.60 -5.51 -17.48
CA THR A 2 -18.36 -6.20 -17.02
C THR A 2 -17.28 -5.20 -16.60
N TYR A 3 -17.37 -3.96 -17.11
CA TYR A 3 -16.44 -2.88 -16.80
C TYR A 3 -16.50 -2.45 -15.32
N TYR A 4 -17.70 -2.37 -14.73
CA TYR A 4 -17.88 -1.89 -13.35
C TYR A 4 -17.29 -2.83 -12.29
N ALA A 5 -17.38 -4.15 -12.49
CA ALA A 5 -16.84 -5.14 -11.57
C ALA A 5 -15.30 -5.11 -11.52
N ALA A 6 -14.64 -5.04 -12.68
CA ALA A 6 -13.18 -4.95 -12.77
C ALA A 6 -12.62 -3.66 -12.13
N HIS A 7 -13.37 -2.55 -12.20
CA HIS A 7 -12.97 -1.30 -11.54
C HIS A 7 -13.10 -1.38 -10.02
N HIS A 8 -14.13 -2.06 -9.54
CA HIS A 8 -14.31 -2.28 -8.10
C HIS A 8 -13.19 -3.16 -7.53
N GLU A 9 -12.88 -4.27 -8.19
CA GLU A 9 -11.80 -5.18 -7.79
C GLU A 9 -10.43 -4.48 -7.76
N ALA A 10 -10.14 -3.63 -8.76
CA ALA A 10 -8.91 -2.86 -8.79
C ALA A 10 -8.85 -1.80 -7.67
N LEU A 11 -9.95 -1.12 -7.37
CA LEU A 11 -10.00 -0.19 -6.23
C LEU A 11 -9.75 -0.92 -4.90
N GLU A 12 -10.40 -2.06 -4.69
CA GLU A 12 -10.25 -2.89 -3.49
C GLU A 12 -8.80 -3.38 -3.31
N GLU A 13 -8.14 -3.75 -4.40
CA GLU A 13 -6.74 -4.19 -4.36
C GLU A 13 -5.79 -3.02 -4.05
N GLY A 14 -6.05 -1.83 -4.60
CA GLY A 14 -5.33 -0.60 -4.25
C GLY A 14 -5.49 -0.23 -2.78
N GLU A 15 -6.72 -0.31 -2.25
CA GLU A 15 -7.01 -0.03 -0.83
C GLU A 15 -6.35 -1.07 0.09
N ARG A 16 -6.35 -2.34 -0.29
CA ARG A 16 -5.64 -3.39 0.46
C ARG A 16 -4.15 -3.12 0.52
N ALA A 17 -3.52 -2.79 -0.60
CA ALA A 17 -2.10 -2.45 -0.65
C ALA A 17 -1.79 -1.18 0.17
N ALA A 18 -2.67 -0.18 0.13
CA ALA A 18 -2.57 1.01 0.96
C ALA A 18 -2.61 0.66 2.46
N GLY A 19 -3.54 -0.20 2.88
CA GLY A 19 -3.63 -0.71 4.25
C GLY A 19 -2.36 -1.45 4.68
N GLU A 20 -1.87 -2.38 3.86
CA GLU A 20 -0.64 -3.13 4.12
C GLU A 20 0.58 -2.24 4.34
N LEU A 21 0.70 -1.14 3.59
CA LEU A 21 1.76 -0.14 3.75
C LEU A 21 1.54 0.73 4.99
N ALA A 22 0.31 1.15 5.27
CA ALA A 22 -0.01 1.92 6.47
C ALA A 22 0.32 1.14 7.76
N ASP A 23 0.04 -0.17 7.78
CA ASP A 23 0.40 -1.04 8.89
C ASP A 23 1.91 -1.18 9.04
N ALA A 24 2.64 -1.39 7.93
CA ALA A 24 4.09 -1.45 7.95
C ALA A 24 4.73 -0.15 8.46
N LEU A 25 4.24 1.01 8.01
CA LEU A 25 4.70 2.31 8.48
C LEU A 25 4.46 2.48 9.98
N ARG A 26 3.32 2.01 10.49
CA ARG A 26 2.99 2.08 11.92
C ARG A 26 3.98 1.28 12.77
N LEU A 27 4.42 0.12 12.28
CA LEU A 27 5.49 -0.67 12.94
C LEU A 27 6.82 0.10 13.01
N ALA A 28 7.09 0.95 12.02
CA ALA A 28 8.25 1.83 12.01
C ALA A 28 8.02 3.17 12.75
N GLY A 29 6.90 3.36 13.44
CA GLY A 29 6.56 4.59 14.17
C GLY A 29 6.14 5.77 13.28
N LEU A 30 5.88 5.52 11.99
CA LEU A 30 5.43 6.53 11.03
C LEU A 30 3.93 6.38 10.75
N THR A 31 3.23 7.49 10.54
CA THR A 31 1.82 7.47 10.13
C THR A 31 1.63 8.37 8.91
N LEU A 32 1.02 7.83 7.85
CA LEU A 32 0.60 8.59 6.69
C LEU A 32 -0.94 8.53 6.60
N PRO A 33 -1.65 9.52 7.15
CA PRO A 33 -3.12 9.51 7.21
C PRO A 33 -3.80 9.69 5.84
N SER A 34 -3.05 10.13 4.82
CA SER A 34 -3.54 10.33 3.46
C SER A 34 -3.39 9.10 2.55
N LEU A 35 -2.92 7.98 3.08
CA LEU A 35 -2.62 6.78 2.29
C LEU A 35 -3.94 6.05 1.96
N ARG A 36 -4.28 5.99 0.67
CA ARG A 36 -5.52 5.39 0.14
C ARG A 36 -5.26 4.70 -1.18
N GLY A 37 -6.09 3.72 -1.53
CA GLY A 37 -6.15 3.17 -2.88
C GLY A 37 -6.53 4.25 -3.90
N ASP A 38 -5.98 4.17 -5.11
CA ASP A 38 -6.33 5.03 -6.24
C ASP A 38 -6.55 4.17 -7.48
N LEU A 39 -7.44 4.61 -8.36
CA LEU A 39 -7.73 3.93 -9.62
C LEU A 39 -7.76 4.96 -10.76
N PRO A 40 -6.73 4.99 -11.61
CA PRO A 40 -6.79 5.80 -12.83
C PRO A 40 -7.77 5.18 -13.81
N THR A 41 -8.80 5.93 -14.17
CA THR A 41 -9.78 5.57 -15.22
C THR A 41 -9.15 5.35 -16.60
N ILE A 42 -7.92 5.82 -16.84
CA ILE A 42 -7.20 5.69 -18.11
C ILE A 42 -6.46 4.35 -18.24
N THR A 43 -5.86 3.83 -17.16
CA THR A 43 -5.07 2.59 -17.21
C THR A 43 -5.80 1.39 -16.63
N GLY A 44 -6.78 1.60 -15.73
CA GLY A 44 -7.52 0.54 -15.07
C GLY A 44 -6.69 -0.27 -14.06
N GLU A 45 -5.47 0.17 -13.76
CA GLU A 45 -4.56 -0.52 -12.86
C GLU A 45 -4.71 -0.01 -11.43
N PRO A 46 -4.66 -0.89 -10.42
CA PRO A 46 -4.73 -0.49 -9.02
C PRO A 46 -3.46 0.26 -8.62
N LEU A 47 -3.62 1.46 -8.08
CA LEU A 47 -2.53 2.31 -7.59
C LEU A 47 -2.80 2.71 -6.14
N VAL A 48 -1.82 3.37 -5.52
CA VAL A 48 -1.97 3.99 -4.20
C VAL A 48 -1.72 5.49 -4.33
N GLN A 49 -2.43 6.30 -3.53
CA GLN A 49 -2.26 7.75 -3.38
C GLN A 49 -0.92 8.13 -2.70
N LEU A 50 0.13 7.41 -3.04
CA LEU A 50 1.53 7.68 -2.75
C LEU A 50 2.21 8.00 -4.09
N GLY A 51 1.83 9.14 -4.70
CA GLY A 51 2.35 9.54 -6.01
C GLY A 51 1.94 8.60 -7.16
N ARG A 52 0.78 7.93 -7.05
CA ARG A 52 0.31 6.93 -8.03
C ARG A 52 1.26 5.73 -8.16
N ALA A 53 1.88 5.33 -7.04
CA ALA A 53 2.69 4.12 -6.97
C ALA A 53 1.85 2.87 -7.28
N SER A 54 2.46 1.90 -7.98
CA SER A 54 1.80 0.63 -8.31
C SER A 54 1.71 -0.28 -7.10
N VAL A 55 0.69 -1.14 -7.05
CA VAL A 55 0.50 -2.13 -5.98
C VAL A 55 1.76 -2.98 -5.70
N PRO A 56 2.47 -3.52 -6.71
CA PRO A 56 3.68 -4.31 -6.46
C PRO A 56 4.77 -3.52 -5.72
N LEU A 57 5.00 -2.26 -6.13
CA LEU A 57 6.01 -1.40 -5.49
C LEU A 57 5.61 -1.05 -4.05
N VAL A 58 4.32 -0.77 -3.82
CA VAL A 58 3.78 -0.47 -2.49
C VAL A 58 3.95 -1.65 -1.54
N ARG A 59 3.68 -2.87 -2.03
CA ARG A 59 3.89 -4.10 -1.27
C ARG A 59 5.36 -4.37 -0.95
N GLU A 60 6.23 -4.18 -1.94
CA GLU A 60 7.68 -4.31 -1.73
C GLU A 60 8.18 -3.32 -0.67
N LEU A 61 7.72 -2.07 -0.72
CA LEU A 61 8.04 -1.05 0.29
C LEU A 61 7.50 -1.45 1.67
N ALA A 62 6.26 -1.93 1.76
CA ALA A 62 5.67 -2.38 3.01
C ALA A 62 6.51 -3.51 3.63
N GLN A 63 6.92 -4.50 2.83
CA GLN A 63 7.77 -5.59 3.29
C GLN A 63 9.15 -5.07 3.75
N TRP A 64 9.78 -4.20 2.97
CA TRP A 64 11.08 -3.59 3.29
C TRP A 64 11.06 -2.82 4.63
N ILE A 65 9.93 -2.18 4.96
CA ILE A 65 9.72 -1.48 6.23
C ILE A 65 9.59 -2.49 7.37
N ARG A 66 8.77 -3.54 7.21
CA ARG A 66 8.61 -4.61 8.23
C ARG A 66 9.94 -5.26 8.58
N ASP A 67 10.73 -5.64 7.58
CA ASP A 67 12.05 -6.26 7.75
C ASP A 67 13.07 -5.33 8.45
N ARG A 68 12.80 -4.02 8.51
CA ARG A 68 13.62 -3.05 9.24
C ARG A 68 13.10 -2.81 10.64
N ALA A 69 11.79 -2.71 10.81
CA ALA A 69 11.16 -2.61 12.12
C ALA A 69 11.59 -3.80 13.01
N ASP A 70 11.59 -5.01 12.47
CA ASP A 70 12.02 -6.28 13.09
C ASP A 70 13.54 -6.41 13.33
N ARG A 71 14.34 -5.43 12.90
CA ARG A 71 15.77 -5.34 13.26
C ARG A 71 16.04 -4.30 14.33
N THR A 72 15.18 -3.29 14.44
CA THR A 72 15.29 -2.22 15.45
C THR A 72 14.85 -2.67 16.85
N ASP A 73 14.00 -3.68 16.96
CA ASP A 73 13.62 -4.32 18.22
C ASP A 73 14.73 -5.22 18.81
N HIS A 74 15.60 -5.82 17.97
CA HIS A 74 16.73 -6.65 18.39
C HIS A 74 18.00 -5.89 18.76
N ALA A 75 18.10 -4.59 18.45
CA ALA A 75 19.26 -3.75 18.78
C ALA A 75 19.16 -3.05 20.15
N GLY A 76 18.10 -3.34 20.91
CA GLY A 76 17.86 -2.79 22.25
C GLY A 76 17.93 -3.84 23.35
N HIS A 77 19.11 -4.43 23.58
CA HIS A 77 19.44 -5.09 24.85
C HIS A 77 20.90 -4.87 25.23
#